data_AF-A0A7C7PVU9-F1
#
_entry.id   AF-A0A7C7PVU9-F1
#
_cell.length_a   1.000
_cell.length_b   1.000
_cell.length_c   1.000
_cell.angle_alpha   90.00
_cell.angle_beta   90.00
_cell.angle_gamma   90.00
#
_symmetry.space_group_name_H-M   'P 1'
#
loop_
_entity.id
_entity.type
_entity.pdbx_description
1 polymer ?
#
loop_
_entity_poly.entity_id
_entity_poly.type
_entity_poly.pdbx_seq_one_letter_code
_entity_poly.pdbx_strand_id
1 'polypeptide(L)'
;MGKSSGGYALIYFATLITVLFLDLVSKELAEVYLSKTVYEPLPFLKLSLIYNKGAAFGLFADLPEWLRVPLLVITPILAFFITLIYS
;
A
#
# COMPACT_ATOMS: atom_id res chain seq x y z
N MET A 1 0.13 -38.18 2.56
CA MET A 1 1.03 -37.19 3.20
C MET A 1 0.41 -35.80 3.01
N GLY A 2 -0.37 -35.33 3.98
CA GLY A 2 -0.94 -33.98 3.92
C GLY A 2 0.16 -32.95 4.12
N LYS A 3 0.38 -32.06 3.14
CA LYS A 3 1.26 -30.91 3.32
C LYS A 3 0.71 -30.08 4.49
N SER A 4 1.51 -29.91 5.54
CA SER A 4 1.15 -29.07 6.69
C SER A 4 0.89 -27.64 6.21
N SER A 5 -0.37 -27.22 6.22
CA SER A 5 -0.83 -25.89 5.81
C SER A 5 -0.21 -24.76 6.67
N GLY A 6 0.24 -25.08 7.88
CA GLY A 6 0.82 -24.10 8.82
C GLY A 6 2.13 -23.47 8.35
N GLY A 7 2.97 -24.19 7.60
CA GLY A 7 4.24 -23.65 7.10
C GLY A 7 4.02 -22.53 6.08
N TYR A 8 3.07 -22.70 5.16
CA TYR A 8 2.72 -21.69 4.17
C TYR A 8 2.04 -20.46 4.82
N ALA A 9 1.15 -20.69 5.80
CA ALA A 9 0.51 -19.60 6.53
C ALA A 9 1.52 -18.70 7.26
N LEU A 10 2.54 -19.30 7.88
CA LEU A 10 3.60 -18.56 8.56
C LEU A 10 4.42 -17.72 7.59
N ILE A 11 4.76 -18.27 6.42
CA ILE A 11 5.47 -17.51 5.37
C ILE A 11 4.64 -16.31 4.93
N TYR A 12 3.35 -16.48 4.62
CA TYR A 12 2.48 -15.37 4.22
C TYR A 12 2.36 -14.31 5.32
N PHE A 13 2.22 -14.73 6.57
CA PHE A 13 2.14 -13.81 7.70
C PHE A 13 3.46 -13.04 7.87
N ALA A 14 4.59 -13.72 7.80
CA ALA A 14 5.91 -13.08 7.85
C ALA A 14 6.08 -12.07 6.71
N THR A 15 5.71 -12.43 5.48
CA THR A 15 5.73 -11.51 4.34
C THR A 15 4.86 -10.28 4.58
N LEU A 16 3.63 -10.45 5.08
CA LEU A 16 2.74 -9.34 5.40
C LEU A 16 3.37 -8.39 6.42
N ILE A 17 3.93 -8.92 7.51
CA ILE A 17 4.58 -8.10 8.54
C ILE A 17 5.81 -7.38 8.00
N THR A 18 6.66 -8.07 7.22
CA THR A 18 7.83 -7.45 6.61
C THR A 18 7.45 -6.33 5.66
N VAL A 19 6.48 -6.55 4.77
CA VAL A 19 6.02 -5.52 3.82
C VAL A 19 5.43 -4.33 4.56
N LEU A 20 4.55 -4.56 5.55
CA LEU A 20 3.97 -3.48 6.35
C LEU A 20 5.04 -2.67 7.10
N PHE A 21 6.01 -3.36 7.71
CA PHE A 21 7.09 -2.71 8.43
C PHE A 21 7.96 -1.85 7.51
N LEU A 22 8.40 -2.41 6.37
CA LEU A 22 9.21 -1.67 5.40
C LEU A 22 8.44 -0.48 4.82
N ASP A 23 7.14 -0.63 4.54
CA ASP A 23 6.28 0.45 4.06
C ASP A 23 6.23 1.62 5.07
N LEU A 24 5.91 1.34 6.34
CA LEU A 24 5.81 2.37 7.37
C LEU A 24 7.16 3.06 7.63
N VAL A 25 8.25 2.30 7.74
CA VAL A 25 9.60 2.86 7.94
C VAL A 25 10.01 3.71 6.74
N SER A 26 9.73 3.26 5.51
CA SER A 26 10.08 4.04 4.32
C SER A 26 9.33 5.37 4.24
N LYS A 27 8.07 5.42 4.68
CA LYS A 27 7.27 6.65 4.75
C LYS A 27 7.82 7.61 5.79
N GLU A 28 8.17 7.11 6.97
CA GLU A 28 8.78 7.92 8.02
C GLU A 28 10.12 8.52 7.57
N LEU A 29 10.98 7.73 6.91
CA LEU A 29 12.21 8.24 6.32
C LEU A 29 11.93 9.31 5.25
N ALA A 30 10.89 9.14 4.43
CA ALA A 30 10.51 10.14 3.44
C ALA A 30 10.04 11.45 4.08
N GLU A 31 9.27 11.39 5.17
CA GLU A 31 8.86 12.57 5.95
C GLU A 31 10.07 13.35 6.48
N VAL A 32 11.03 12.63 7.06
CA VAL A 32 12.23 13.24 7.66
C VAL A 32 13.17 13.83 6.60
N TYR A 33 13.43 13.10 5.51
CA TYR A 33 14.49 13.45 4.57
C TYR A 33 14.00 14.15 3.29
N LEU A 34 12.74 13.98 2.89
CA LEU A 34 12.21 14.44 1.59
C LEU A 34 11.08 15.49 1.71
N SER A 35 10.75 15.96 2.91
CA SER A 35 9.68 16.96 3.11
C SER A 35 9.88 18.29 2.40
N LYS A 36 11.14 18.67 2.12
CA LYS A 36 11.49 19.95 1.47
C LYS A 36 12.42 19.81 0.27
N THR A 37 12.71 18.59 -0.13
CA THR A 37 13.69 18.33 -1.18
C THR A 37 13.31 17.10 -1.98
N VAL A 38 13.92 16.97 -3.15
CA VAL A 38 13.82 15.78 -3.96
C VAL A 38 15.21 15.16 -4.08
N TYR A 39 15.27 13.84 -3.92
CA TYR A 39 16.52 13.09 -4.03
C TYR A 39 16.52 12.24 -5.30
N GLU A 40 17.56 12.36 -6.11
CA GLU A 40 17.70 11.68 -7.40
C GLU A 40 18.96 10.78 -7.38
N PRO A 41 18.88 9.57 -6.81
CA PRO A 41 20.04 8.68 -6.71
C PRO A 41 20.53 8.16 -8.06
N LEU A 42 19.64 8.11 -9.07
CA LEU A 42 19.90 7.63 -10.42
C LEU A 42 19.17 8.54 -11.41
N PRO A 43 19.62 8.65 -12.67
CA PRO A 43 19.01 9.55 -13.66
C PRO A 43 17.56 9.22 -14.04
N PHE A 44 17.07 8.03 -13.67
CA PHE A 44 15.69 7.59 -13.91
C PHE A 44 14.87 7.39 -12.63
N LEU A 45 15.48 7.59 -11.45
CA LEU A 45 14.84 7.36 -10.16
C LEU A 45 14.82 8.65 -9.35
N LYS A 46 13.62 9.12 -9.05
CA LYS A 46 13.37 10.33 -8.29
C LYS A 46 12.55 9.97 -7.04
N LEU A 47 13.10 10.28 -5.87
CA LEU A 47 12.45 10.09 -4.58
C LEU A 47 11.94 11.43 -4.07
N SER A 48 10.63 11.57 -3.99
CA SER A 48 9.95 12.76 -3.48
C SER A 48 8.83 12.36 -2.54
N LEU A 49 8.59 13.14 -1.50
CA LEU A 49 7.44 12.96 -0.62
C LEU A 49 6.17 13.47 -1.30
N ILE A 50 5.17 12.60 -1.46
CA ILE A 50 3.87 12.94 -2.07
C ILE A 50 2.74 12.40 -1.19
N TYR A 51 1.84 13.28 -0.76
CA TYR A 51 0.62 12.90 -0.05
C TYR A 51 -0.48 12.59 -1.04
N ASN A 52 -0.69 11.30 -1.33
CA ASN A 52 -1.82 10.89 -2.16
C ASN A 52 -3.12 10.93 -1.34
N LYS A 53 -3.98 11.91 -1.64
CA LYS A 53 -5.30 12.04 -1.02
C LYS A 53 -6.33 11.05 -1.58
N GLY A 54 -6.15 10.53 -2.79
CA GLY A 54 -7.07 9.59 -3.44
C GLY A 54 -6.48 8.18 -3.55
N ALA A 55 -7.14 7.32 -4.33
CA ALA A 55 -6.59 6.03 -4.74
C ALA A 55 -5.60 6.22 -5.91
N ALA A 56 -5.30 5.14 -6.64
CA ALA A 56 -4.59 5.25 -7.91
C ALA A 56 -5.29 6.24 -8.87
N PHE A 57 -4.50 7.01 -9.62
CA PHE A 57 -4.98 8.00 -10.60
C PHE A 57 -5.88 9.11 -10.03
N GLY A 58 -5.81 9.40 -8.73
CA GLY A 58 -6.61 10.46 -8.11
C GLY A 58 -8.09 10.10 -7.94
N LEU A 59 -8.46 8.83 -8.10
CA LEU A 59 -9.82 8.36 -7.81
C LEU A 59 -10.23 8.76 -6.39
N PHE A 60 -11.41 9.34 -6.25
CA PHE A 60 -11.98 9.82 -4.98
C PHE A 60 -11.24 10.99 -4.31
N ALA A 61 -10.28 11.65 -4.97
CA ALA A 61 -9.51 12.74 -4.39
C ALA A 61 -10.36 13.96 -3.99
N ASP A 62 -11.43 14.25 -4.75
CA ASP A 62 -12.32 15.40 -4.54
C ASP A 62 -13.47 15.11 -3.56
N LEU A 63 -13.57 13.88 -3.04
CA LEU A 63 -14.62 13.52 -2.10
C LEU A 63 -14.31 14.00 -0.68
N PRO A 64 -15.36 14.33 0.11
CA PRO A 64 -15.17 14.66 1.52
C PRO A 64 -14.63 13.44 2.27
N GLU A 65 -13.79 13.69 3.28
CA GLU A 65 -12.98 12.66 3.95
C GLU A 65 -13.80 11.51 4.53
N TRP A 66 -14.95 11.82 5.13
CA TRP A 66 -15.86 10.84 5.72
C TRP A 66 -16.42 9.84 4.71
N LEU A 67 -16.49 10.20 3.42
CA LEU A 67 -16.94 9.31 2.35
C LEU A 67 -15.76 8.65 1.62
N ARG A 68 -14.68 9.41 1.46
CA ARG A 68 -13.44 8.98 0.79
C ARG A 68 -12.78 7.80 1.50
N VAL A 69 -12.58 7.88 2.81
CA VAL A 69 -11.86 6.85 3.57
C VAL A 69 -12.58 5.49 3.52
N PRO A 70 -13.91 5.40 3.78
CA PRO A 70 -14.62 4.14 3.63
C PRO A 70 -14.54 3.57 2.21
N LEU A 71 -14.67 4.39 1.16
CA LEU A 71 -14.59 3.93 -0.23
C LEU A 71 -13.21 3.35 -0.57
N LEU A 72 -12.13 3.98 -0.10
CA LEU A 72 -10.77 3.50 -0.28
C LEU A 72 -10.53 2.16 0.40
N VAL A 73 -11.19 1.88 1.52
CA VAL A 73 -11.10 0.60 2.23
C VAL A 73 -11.97 -0.48 1.58
N ILE A 74 -13.20 -0.14 1.19
CA ILE A 74 -14.18 -1.10 0.67
C ILE A 74 -13.81 -1.57 -0.75
N THR A 75 -13.27 -0.68 -1.58
CA THR A 75 -12.94 -0.98 -2.99
C THR A 75 -12.01 -2.19 -3.15
N PRO A 76 -10.84 -2.28 -2.48
CA PRO A 76 -9.98 -3.46 -2.59
C PRO A 76 -10.62 -4.73 -2.02
N ILE A 77 -11.45 -4.61 -0.98
CA ILE A 77 -12.20 -5.74 -0.41
C ILE A 77 -13.17 -6.29 -1.46
N LEU A 78 -13.96 -5.42 -2.11
CA LEU A 78 -14.87 -5.81 -3.18
C LEU A 78 -14.12 -6.42 -4.36
N ALA A 79 -13.02 -5.80 -4.79
CA ALA A 79 -12.20 -6.32 -5.89
C ALA A 79 -11.67 -7.73 -5.59
N PHE A 80 -11.24 -7.98 -4.35
CA PHE A 80 -10.82 -9.31 -3.90
C PHE A 80 -11.94 -10.34 -4.03
N PHE A 81 -13.14 -10.04 -3.50
CA PHE A 81 -14.29 -10.96 -3.60
C PHE A 81 -14.76 -11.19 -5.04
N ILE A 82 -14.80 -10.13 -5.86
CA ILE A 82 -15.11 -10.26 -7.29
C ILE A 82 -14.08 -11.19 -7.95
N THR A 83 -12.79 -10.97 -7.71
CA THR A 83 -11.74 -11.81 -8.29
C THR A 83 -11.89 -13.28 -7.88
N LEU A 84 -12.24 -13.57 -6.62
CA LEU A 84 -12.51 -14.94 -6.16
C LEU A 84 -13.71 -15.59 -6.85
N ILE A 85 -14.75 -14.84 -7.17
CA ILE A 85 -15.95 -15.36 -7.85
C ILE A 85 -15.67 -15.69 -9.32
N TYR A 86 -14.80 -14.91 -9.96
CA TYR A 86 -14.48 -15.04 -11.39
C TYR A 86 -13.19 -15.85 -11.69
N SER A 87 -12.48 -16.33 -10.66
CA SER A 87 -11.30 -17.21 -10.80
C SER A 87 -11.67 -18.68 -10.79
#